data_AF-A0A3G9J0Q3-F1
#
_entry.id   AF-A0A3G9J0Q3-F1
#
_cell.length_a   1.000
_cell.length_b   1.000
_cell.length_c   1.000
_cell.angle_alpha   90.00
_cell.angle_beta   90.00
_cell.angle_gamma   90.00
#
_symmetry.space_group_name_H-M   'P 1'
#
loop_
_entity.id
_entity.type
_entity.pdbx_description
1 polymer ?
#
loop_
_entity_poly.entity_id
_entity_poly.type
_entity_poly.pdbx_seq_one_letter_code
_entity_poly.pdbx_strand_id
1 'polypeptide(L)'
;MEPHALAFSSESIRLTYLIDFGLMFIIAITLWLRSIKQAQPEQFLFLKIVGYLFLSVFTFHIQSLPLPLPLGFIVAYLLMSKAVTNRSIKQKAVLLGGALFLFNLLPLTQQIDQLLYPRDQMSSYLHKQLEPSNTGFSMTILDSHNQIRDSLSEKDADAVKLYAALVESKRIAAVPSTWQPAVSIELRQEHEQERFRELQFIWDEQGRYLTLFNGETTYSFESSEAFRAIFKQKIKPYLSAEL
;
A
#
# COMPACT_ATOMS: atom_id res chain seq x y z
N MET A 1 17.23 4.98 12.36
CA MET A 1 15.92 4.95 11.70
C MET A 1 15.34 3.56 11.92
N GLU A 2 14.22 3.46 12.62
CA GLU A 2 13.49 2.20 12.67
C GLU A 2 12.91 1.92 11.28
N PRO A 3 12.94 0.66 10.80
CA PRO A 3 12.31 0.32 9.55
C PRO A 3 10.80 0.61 9.67
N HIS A 4 10.30 1.53 8.85
CA HIS A 4 8.87 1.65 8.65
C HIS A 4 8.40 0.36 7.98
N ALA A 5 7.91 -0.58 8.79
CA ALA A 5 7.28 -1.81 8.32
C ALA A 5 6.30 -1.46 7.19
N LEU A 6 6.23 -2.31 6.15
CA LEU A 6 5.32 -2.17 5.00
C LEU A 6 3.85 -1.99 5.44
N ALA A 7 3.48 -0.76 5.79
CA ALA A 7 2.12 -0.37 6.08
C ALA A 7 1.37 -0.25 4.75
N PHE A 8 0.25 -0.94 4.61
CA PHE A 8 -0.63 -0.78 3.45
C PHE A 8 -1.26 0.60 3.46
N SER A 9 -1.52 1.15 2.28
CA SER A 9 -2.25 2.42 2.19
C SER A 9 -3.62 2.30 2.87
N SER A 10 -4.02 3.33 3.62
CA SER A 10 -5.33 3.34 4.27
C SER A 10 -6.47 3.19 3.26
N GLU A 11 -6.26 3.66 2.03
CA GLU A 11 -7.17 3.47 0.90
C GLU A 11 -7.28 2.02 0.45
N SER A 12 -6.16 1.31 0.27
CA SER A 12 -6.20 -0.11 -0.08
C SER A 12 -6.91 -0.93 0.99
N ILE A 13 -6.67 -0.63 2.28
CA ILE A 13 -7.35 -1.27 3.40
C ILE A 13 -8.87 -1.00 3.35
N ARG A 14 -9.27 0.27 3.15
CA ARG A 14 -10.69 0.65 3.04
C ARG A 14 -11.37 -0.02 1.84
N LEU A 15 -10.71 -0.07 0.70
CA LEU A 15 -11.22 -0.72 -0.51
C LEU A 15 -11.35 -2.23 -0.34
N THR A 16 -10.36 -2.90 0.27
CA THR A 16 -10.46 -4.32 0.62
C THR A 16 -11.69 -4.57 1.48
N TYR A 17 -11.87 -3.79 2.56
CA TYR A 17 -13.06 -3.94 3.40
C TYR A 17 -14.37 -3.68 2.66
N LEU A 18 -14.42 -2.66 1.80
CA LEU A 18 -15.59 -2.34 1.00
C LEU A 18 -15.95 -3.49 0.04
N ILE A 19 -14.96 -4.10 -0.59
CA ILE A 19 -15.13 -5.26 -1.46
C ILE A 19 -15.62 -6.48 -0.66
N ASP A 20 -14.98 -6.79 0.47
CA ASP A 20 -15.32 -7.94 1.31
C ASP A 20 -16.74 -7.83 1.87
N PHE A 21 -17.08 -6.70 2.50
CA PHE A 21 -18.42 -6.47 3.06
C PHE A 21 -19.48 -6.37 1.96
N GLY A 22 -19.17 -5.71 0.84
CA GLY A 22 -20.06 -5.61 -0.31
C GLY A 22 -20.40 -6.99 -0.90
N LEU A 23 -19.38 -7.83 -1.12
CA LEU A 23 -19.56 -9.19 -1.62
C LEU A 23 -20.37 -10.06 -0.65
N MET A 24 -20.07 -9.99 0.65
CA MET A 24 -20.83 -10.71 1.67
C MET A 24 -22.32 -10.30 1.67
N PHE A 25 -22.60 -9.00 1.53
CA PHE A 25 -23.97 -8.48 1.49
C PHE A 25 -24.72 -8.93 0.23
N ILE A 26 -24.08 -8.89 -0.93
CA ILE A 26 -24.64 -9.40 -2.20
C ILE A 26 -24.97 -10.89 -2.08
N ILE A 27 -24.08 -11.69 -1.49
CA ILE A 27 -24.31 -13.12 -1.25
C ILE A 27 -25.51 -13.33 -0.31
N ALA A 28 -25.59 -12.57 0.79
CA ALA A 28 -26.68 -12.66 1.74
C ALA A 28 -28.04 -12.34 1.10
N ILE A 29 -28.12 -11.25 0.32
CA ILE A 29 -29.32 -10.87 -0.43
C ILE A 29 -29.70 -11.97 -1.43
N THR A 30 -28.73 -12.50 -2.18
CA THR A 30 -28.99 -13.53 -3.20
C THR A 30 -29.56 -14.81 -2.57
N LEU A 31 -28.98 -15.26 -1.46
CA LEU A 31 -29.49 -16.41 -0.70
C LEU A 31 -30.88 -16.14 -0.13
N TRP A 32 -31.12 -14.93 0.37
CA TRP A 32 -32.42 -14.52 0.90
C TRP A 32 -33.49 -14.48 -0.20
N LEU A 33 -33.24 -13.84 -1.34
CA LEU A 33 -34.18 -13.83 -2.48
C LEU A 33 -34.48 -15.24 -2.98
N ARG A 34 -33.49 -16.14 -3.01
CA ARG A 34 -33.69 -17.55 -3.35
C ARG A 34 -34.53 -18.29 -2.31
N SER A 35 -34.43 -17.89 -1.04
CA SER A 35 -35.20 -18.49 0.06
C SER A 35 -36.67 -18.09 0.09
N ILE A 36 -37.00 -16.87 -0.36
CA ILE A 36 -38.40 -16.41 -0.47
C ILE A 36 -39.20 -17.30 -1.42
N LYS A 37 -38.54 -17.88 -2.42
CA LYS A 37 -39.18 -18.82 -3.37
C LYS A 37 -39.43 -20.21 -2.78
N GLN A 38 -39.01 -20.49 -1.56
CA GLN A 38 -39.20 -21.80 -0.90
C GLN A 38 -40.42 -21.78 0.02
N ALA A 39 -41.11 -22.91 0.10
CA ALA A 39 -42.41 -23.03 0.77
C ALA A 39 -42.37 -22.91 2.31
N GLN A 40 -41.20 -22.76 2.94
CA GLN A 40 -41.06 -22.71 4.39
C GLN A 40 -40.66 -21.31 4.87
N PRO A 41 -41.64 -20.44 5.17
CA PRO A 41 -41.36 -19.14 5.77
C PRO A 41 -40.72 -19.34 7.15
N GLU A 42 -39.56 -18.72 7.36
CA GLU A 42 -38.86 -18.71 8.64
C GLU A 42 -38.66 -17.27 9.10
N GLN A 43 -39.03 -16.99 10.35
CA GLN A 43 -38.84 -15.67 10.94
C GLN A 43 -37.34 -15.32 11.00
N PHE A 44 -37.03 -14.08 10.60
CA PHE A 44 -35.67 -13.52 10.61
C PHE A 44 -34.65 -14.31 9.77
N LEU A 45 -35.09 -14.99 8.70
CA LEU A 45 -34.20 -15.79 7.87
C LEU A 45 -33.03 -14.98 7.28
N PHE A 46 -33.25 -13.73 6.85
CA PHE A 46 -32.18 -12.85 6.38
C PHE A 46 -31.10 -12.66 7.46
N LEU A 47 -31.50 -12.32 8.69
CA LEU A 47 -30.57 -12.13 9.80
C LEU A 47 -29.80 -13.42 10.13
N LYS A 48 -30.47 -14.58 10.06
CA LYS A 48 -29.81 -15.88 10.25
C LYS A 48 -28.77 -16.14 9.16
N ILE A 49 -29.09 -15.87 7.89
CA ILE A 49 -28.15 -16.01 6.76
C ILE A 49 -26.92 -15.11 6.96
N VAL A 50 -27.15 -13.83 7.27
CA VAL A 50 -26.06 -12.88 7.57
C VAL A 50 -25.22 -13.37 8.74
N GLY A 51 -25.85 -13.85 9.81
CA GLY A 51 -25.17 -14.41 10.97
C GLY A 51 -24.28 -15.61 10.62
N TYR A 52 -24.79 -16.57 9.83
CA TYR A 52 -23.99 -17.72 9.38
C TYR A 52 -22.82 -17.31 8.48
N LEU A 53 -23.03 -16.36 7.56
CA LEU A 53 -21.96 -15.84 6.69
C LEU A 53 -20.87 -15.15 7.52
N PHE A 54 -21.26 -14.21 8.38
CA PHE A 54 -20.33 -13.45 9.20
C PHE A 54 -19.54 -14.36 10.14
N LEU A 55 -20.22 -15.28 10.82
CA LEU A 55 -19.58 -16.23 11.72
C LEU A 55 -18.59 -17.13 10.96
N SER A 56 -18.89 -17.49 9.72
CA SER A 56 -18.02 -18.35 8.91
C SER A 56 -16.75 -17.65 8.42
N VAL A 57 -16.76 -16.34 8.25
CA VAL A 57 -15.59 -15.53 7.89
C VAL A 57 -14.74 -15.16 9.12
N PHE A 58 -15.32 -15.25 10.33
CA PHE A 58 -14.64 -14.84 11.55
C PHE A 58 -13.47 -15.77 11.91
N THR A 59 -12.30 -15.16 12.14
CA THR A 59 -11.04 -15.86 12.43
C THR A 59 -10.49 -15.52 13.79
N PHE A 60 -9.86 -16.49 14.45
CA PHE A 60 -9.10 -16.26 15.67
C PHE A 60 -7.60 -16.25 15.37
N HIS A 61 -6.94 -15.17 15.79
CA HIS A 61 -5.49 -15.06 15.74
C HIS A 61 -4.92 -15.49 17.10
N ILE A 62 -4.14 -16.57 17.11
CA ILE A 62 -3.38 -17.01 18.28
C ILE A 62 -1.93 -16.65 17.98
N GLN A 63 -1.28 -15.87 18.85
CA GLN A 63 0.07 -15.33 18.61
C GLN A 63 1.13 -16.39 18.26
N SER A 64 0.92 -17.66 18.62
CA SER A 64 1.84 -18.77 18.38
C SER A 64 1.61 -19.55 17.08
N LEU A 65 0.52 -19.28 16.34
CA LEU A 65 0.20 -19.99 15.10
C LEU A 65 0.30 -19.07 13.87
N PRO A 66 0.99 -19.50 12.79
CA PRO A 66 1.16 -18.68 11.59
C PRO A 66 -0.10 -18.58 10.74
N LEU A 67 -1.10 -19.45 10.94
CA LEU A 67 -2.38 -19.38 10.23
C LEU A 67 -3.54 -19.04 11.17
N PRO A 68 -4.46 -18.16 10.73
CA PRO A 68 -5.68 -17.88 11.46
C PRO A 68 -6.58 -19.13 11.52
N LEU A 69 -7.05 -19.48 12.72
CA LEU A 69 -7.95 -20.63 12.87
C LEU A 69 -9.37 -20.25 12.41
N PRO A 70 -9.99 -21.05 11.52
CA PRO A 70 -11.36 -20.82 11.06
C PRO A 70 -12.39 -21.33 12.10
N LEU A 71 -12.20 -20.97 13.37
CA LEU A 71 -13.07 -21.41 14.47
C LEU A 71 -14.51 -20.97 14.24
N GLY A 72 -14.70 -19.77 13.67
CA GLY A 72 -16.01 -19.26 13.30
C GLY A 72 -16.75 -20.15 12.30
N PHE A 73 -16.06 -20.64 11.27
CA PHE A 73 -16.60 -21.61 10.31
C PHE A 73 -17.02 -22.92 10.99
N ILE A 74 -16.20 -23.44 11.90
CA ILE A 74 -16.52 -24.67 12.65
C ILE A 74 -17.80 -24.48 13.47
N VAL A 75 -17.91 -23.36 14.20
CA VAL A 75 -19.11 -23.05 14.99
C VAL A 75 -20.33 -22.89 14.08
N ALA A 76 -20.20 -22.17 12.97
CA ALA A 76 -21.27 -21.97 12.01
C ALA A 76 -21.76 -23.32 11.42
N TYR A 77 -20.83 -24.22 11.11
CA TYR A 77 -21.13 -25.56 10.62
C TYR A 77 -21.88 -26.41 11.66
N LEU A 78 -21.45 -26.37 12.93
CA LEU A 78 -22.11 -27.07 14.04
C LEU A 78 -23.52 -26.50 14.33
N LEU A 79 -23.70 -25.19 14.23
CA LEU A 79 -25.01 -24.57 14.40
C LEU A 79 -25.95 -24.90 13.22
N MET A 80 -25.41 -25.01 12.00
CA MET A 80 -26.16 -25.39 10.81
C MET A 80 -26.57 -26.86 10.84
N SER A 81 -25.73 -27.76 11.36
CA SER A 81 -26.05 -29.19 11.42
C SER A 81 -27.26 -29.50 12.31
N LYS A 82 -27.57 -28.63 13.28
CA LYS A 82 -28.75 -28.71 14.16
C LYS A 82 -30.01 -28.03 13.57
N ALA A 83 -29.93 -27.41 12.40
CA ALA A 83 -31.05 -26.66 11.82
C ALA A 83 -32.10 -27.58 11.19
N VAL A 84 -33.37 -27.40 11.60
CA VAL A 84 -34.51 -28.18 11.10
C VAL A 84 -35.13 -27.53 9.85
N THR A 85 -35.25 -26.20 9.83
CA THR A 85 -35.84 -25.42 8.72
C THR A 85 -34.78 -24.77 7.85
N ASN A 86 -35.05 -24.66 6.54
CA ASN A 86 -34.18 -24.00 5.54
C ASN A 86 -32.70 -24.43 5.58
N ARG A 87 -32.44 -25.68 5.98
CA ARG A 87 -31.08 -26.22 6.16
C ARG A 87 -30.23 -26.08 4.90
N SER A 88 -30.80 -26.31 3.72
CA SER A 88 -30.09 -26.15 2.44
C SER A 88 -29.54 -24.74 2.22
N ILE A 89 -30.30 -23.70 2.60
CA ILE A 89 -29.86 -22.30 2.45
C ILE A 89 -28.80 -21.96 3.50
N LYS A 90 -29.01 -22.39 4.75
CA LYS A 90 -28.04 -22.20 5.84
C LYS A 90 -26.71 -22.89 5.53
N GLN A 91 -26.76 -24.09 4.96
CA GLN A 91 -25.56 -24.81 4.51
C GLN A 91 -24.82 -24.04 3.41
N LYS A 92 -25.55 -23.49 2.43
CA LYS A 92 -24.94 -22.64 1.39
C LYS A 92 -24.32 -21.38 1.98
N ALA A 93 -24.98 -20.75 2.95
CA ALA A 93 -24.44 -19.59 3.66
C ALA A 93 -23.11 -19.92 4.36
N VAL A 94 -23.05 -21.04 5.09
CA VAL A 94 -21.82 -21.50 5.75
C VAL A 94 -20.73 -21.82 4.73
N LEU A 95 -21.04 -22.56 3.66
CA LEU A 95 -20.05 -22.92 2.63
C LEU A 95 -19.52 -21.69 1.89
N LEU A 96 -20.38 -20.74 1.54
CA LEU A 96 -19.96 -19.49 0.90
C LEU A 96 -19.13 -18.61 1.85
N GLY A 97 -19.48 -18.56 3.13
CA GLY A 97 -18.66 -17.88 4.14
C GLY A 97 -17.29 -18.53 4.30
N GLY A 98 -17.21 -19.87 4.29
CA GLY A 98 -15.94 -20.59 4.28
C GLY A 98 -15.11 -20.33 3.01
N ALA A 99 -15.76 -20.22 1.85
CA ALA A 99 -15.08 -19.83 0.62
C ALA A 99 -14.54 -18.39 0.69
N LEU A 100 -15.33 -17.44 1.23
CA LEU A 100 -14.88 -16.07 1.47
C LEU A 100 -13.68 -16.02 2.43
N PHE A 101 -13.67 -16.84 3.48
CA PHE A 101 -12.51 -16.98 4.36
C PHE A 101 -11.26 -17.40 3.57
N LEU A 102 -11.37 -18.39 2.68
CA LEU A 102 -10.24 -18.80 1.83
C LEU A 102 -9.80 -17.67 0.87
N PHE A 103 -10.74 -16.88 0.34
CA PHE A 103 -10.41 -15.70 -0.46
C PHE A 103 -9.70 -14.61 0.36
N ASN A 104 -10.06 -14.42 1.63
CA ASN A 104 -9.39 -13.46 2.53
C ASN A 104 -7.95 -13.87 2.90
N LEU A 105 -7.58 -15.14 2.69
CA LEU A 105 -6.18 -15.57 2.81
C LEU A 105 -5.32 -15.08 1.63
N LEU A 106 -5.94 -14.65 0.53
CA LEU A 106 -5.21 -14.04 -0.58
C LEU A 106 -4.78 -12.63 -0.18
N PRO A 107 -3.57 -12.19 -0.57
CA PRO A 107 -3.07 -10.86 -0.25
C PRO A 107 -3.70 -9.78 -1.14
N LEU A 108 -5.04 -9.66 -1.12
CA LEU A 108 -5.81 -8.70 -1.92
C LEU A 108 -5.37 -7.26 -1.62
N THR A 109 -5.13 -6.94 -0.35
CA THR A 109 -4.63 -5.62 0.04
C THR A 109 -3.29 -5.30 -0.63
N GLN A 110 -2.38 -6.27 -0.78
CA GLN A 110 -1.11 -6.07 -1.50
C GLN A 110 -1.33 -5.80 -2.99
N GLN A 111 -2.26 -6.53 -3.62
CA GLN A 111 -2.56 -6.37 -5.03
C GLN A 111 -3.25 -5.02 -5.32
N ILE A 112 -4.19 -4.61 -4.48
CA ILE A 112 -4.85 -3.31 -4.58
C ILE A 112 -3.83 -2.18 -4.33
N ASP A 113 -2.98 -2.33 -3.30
CA ASP A 113 -1.93 -1.35 -3.02
C ASP A 113 -0.95 -1.20 -4.20
N GLN A 114 -0.57 -2.30 -4.86
CA GLN A 114 0.26 -2.27 -6.07
C GLN A 114 -0.46 -1.63 -7.26
N LEU A 115 -1.78 -1.81 -7.38
CA LEU A 115 -2.57 -1.23 -8.46
C LEU A 115 -2.75 0.29 -8.29
N LEU A 116 -2.97 0.75 -7.06
CA LEU A 116 -3.09 2.18 -6.74
C LEU A 116 -1.72 2.88 -6.74
N TYR A 117 -0.69 2.19 -6.23
CA TYR A 117 0.66 2.72 -6.03
C TYR A 117 1.68 1.77 -6.66
N PRO A 118 1.78 1.76 -8.01
CA PRO A 118 2.71 0.90 -8.72
C PRO A 118 4.16 1.19 -8.32
N ARG A 119 4.83 0.18 -7.73
CA ARG A 119 6.20 0.32 -7.17
C ARG A 119 7.27 0.62 -8.23
N ASP A 120 6.94 0.42 -9.51
CA ASP A 120 7.77 0.69 -10.66
C ASP A 120 7.70 2.14 -11.17
N GLN A 121 6.88 2.99 -10.56
CA GLN A 121 6.75 4.37 -10.98
C GLN A 121 7.22 5.31 -9.85
N MET A 122 8.12 6.25 -10.17
CA MET A 122 8.60 7.24 -9.19
C MET A 122 7.46 8.12 -8.66
N SER A 123 6.46 8.40 -9.51
CA SER A 123 5.24 9.12 -9.16
C SER A 123 4.39 8.46 -8.06
N SER A 124 4.65 7.21 -7.69
CA SER A 124 3.96 6.53 -6.59
C SER A 124 4.52 6.92 -5.23
N TYR A 125 5.77 7.38 -5.19
CA TYR A 125 6.47 7.80 -3.97
C TYR A 125 6.43 9.31 -3.79
N LEU A 126 6.24 10.06 -4.86
CA LEU A 126 6.19 11.51 -4.86
C LEU A 126 4.74 11.99 -4.93
N HIS A 127 4.42 13.03 -4.18
CA HIS A 127 3.15 13.71 -4.26
C HIS A 127 2.91 14.29 -5.67
N LYS A 128 1.79 13.93 -6.29
CA LYS A 128 1.51 14.20 -7.72
C LYS A 128 1.17 15.67 -8.01
N GLN A 129 0.80 16.47 -7.02
CA GLN A 129 0.36 17.85 -7.21
C GLN A 129 0.97 18.76 -6.15
N LEU A 130 2.01 19.52 -6.53
CA LEU A 130 2.48 20.63 -5.73
C LEU A 130 1.43 21.76 -5.85
N GLU A 131 0.37 21.71 -5.04
CA GLU A 131 -0.55 22.83 -4.95
C GLU A 131 0.12 23.99 -4.20
N PRO A 132 -0.01 25.25 -4.67
CA PRO A 132 0.63 26.42 -4.03
C PRO A 132 0.15 26.74 -2.61
N SER A 133 -0.81 25.99 -2.05
CA SER A 133 -1.44 26.28 -0.76
C SER A 133 -0.93 25.34 0.35
N ASN A 134 0.24 25.70 0.88
CA ASN A 134 0.67 25.53 2.29
C ASN A 134 1.16 24.17 2.82
N THR A 135 1.34 23.13 2.01
CA THR A 135 1.98 21.88 2.48
C THR A 135 3.02 21.35 1.49
N GLY A 136 4.19 21.97 1.51
CA GLY A 136 5.27 21.65 0.60
C GLY A 136 6.12 20.43 0.90
N PHE A 137 7.16 20.31 0.08
CA PHE A 137 8.29 19.45 0.36
C PHE A 137 9.50 20.25 0.88
N SER A 138 10.36 19.53 1.60
CA SER A 138 11.69 19.97 2.01
C SER A 138 12.69 18.88 1.63
N MET A 139 13.72 19.24 0.89
CA MET A 139 14.85 18.37 0.57
C MET A 139 16.06 18.83 1.38
N THR A 140 16.64 17.94 2.16
CA THR A 140 17.91 18.18 2.85
C THR A 140 19.00 17.46 2.09
N ILE A 141 19.98 18.20 1.60
CA ILE A 141 21.12 17.66 0.85
C ILE A 141 22.22 17.33 1.84
N LEU A 142 22.63 16.06 1.83
CA LEU A 142 23.67 15.50 2.67
C LEU A 142 24.85 15.06 1.80
N ASP A 143 26.06 15.32 2.27
CA ASP A 143 27.27 14.79 1.64
C ASP A 143 27.51 13.30 2.00
N SER A 144 28.64 12.76 1.54
CA SER A 144 29.09 11.40 1.81
C SER A 144 29.33 11.11 3.31
N HIS A 145 29.48 12.16 4.13
CA HIS A 145 29.71 12.13 5.57
C HIS A 145 28.42 12.43 6.38
N ASN A 146 27.26 12.44 5.73
CA ASN A 146 25.96 12.82 6.30
C ASN A 146 25.92 14.23 6.91
N GLN A 147 26.76 15.15 6.46
CA GLN A 147 26.67 16.55 6.86
C GLN A 147 25.69 17.29 5.96
N ILE A 148 24.84 18.12 6.57
CA ILE A 148 23.90 18.97 5.85
C ILE A 148 24.69 20.03 5.08
N ARG A 149 24.57 20.03 3.76
CA ARG A 149 25.21 21.02 2.87
C ARG A 149 24.26 22.12 2.47
N ASP A 150 23.00 21.77 2.23
CA ASP A 150 21.97 22.73 1.85
C ASP A 150 20.56 22.17 2.12
N SER A 151 19.56 23.03 2.10
CA SER A 151 18.15 22.65 2.20
C SER A 151 17.32 23.40 1.16
N LEU A 152 16.66 22.62 0.31
CA LEU A 152 15.76 23.11 -0.72
C LEU A 152 14.31 22.92 -0.25
N SER A 153 13.41 23.81 -0.68
CA SER A 153 11.98 23.69 -0.34
C SER A 153 11.12 24.07 -1.53
N GLU A 154 9.81 23.85 -1.41
CA GLU A 154 8.81 24.28 -2.40
C GLU A 154 8.89 25.77 -2.80
N LYS A 155 9.51 26.62 -1.96
CA LYS A 155 9.67 28.04 -2.22
C LYS A 155 10.77 28.35 -3.23
N ASP A 156 11.67 27.40 -3.51
CA ASP A 156 12.70 27.52 -4.53
C ASP A 156 12.16 26.98 -5.87
N ALA A 157 12.05 27.86 -6.86
CA ALA A 157 11.57 27.51 -8.19
C ALA A 157 12.40 26.41 -8.87
N ASP A 158 13.71 26.34 -8.60
CA ASP A 158 14.56 25.29 -9.16
C ASP A 158 14.40 23.97 -8.39
N ALA A 159 14.11 24.02 -7.10
CA ALA A 159 13.75 22.84 -6.32
C ALA A 159 12.43 22.22 -6.79
N VAL A 160 11.43 23.06 -7.12
CA VAL A 160 10.16 22.60 -7.70
C VAL A 160 10.39 21.92 -9.05
N LYS A 161 11.24 22.49 -9.92
CA LYS A 161 11.62 21.85 -11.19
C LYS A 161 12.38 20.54 -10.97
N LEU A 162 13.29 20.50 -9.99
CA LEU A 162 14.03 19.29 -9.63
C LEU A 162 13.08 18.17 -9.18
N TYR A 163 12.14 18.50 -8.28
CA TYR A 163 11.11 17.60 -7.80
C TYR A 163 10.24 17.08 -8.96
N ALA A 164 9.73 17.97 -9.82
CA ALA A 164 8.93 17.59 -10.97
C ALA A 164 9.70 16.68 -11.96
N ALA A 165 10.98 16.99 -12.22
CA ALA A 165 11.81 16.18 -13.11
C ALA A 165 12.16 14.80 -12.51
N LEU A 166 12.19 14.68 -11.18
CA LEU A 166 12.42 13.41 -10.47
C LEU A 166 11.27 12.42 -10.75
N VAL A 167 10.02 12.90 -10.82
CA VAL A 167 8.82 12.10 -11.12
C VAL A 167 8.97 11.29 -12.42
N GLU A 168 9.70 11.83 -13.40
CA GLU A 168 9.93 11.21 -14.72
C GLU A 168 11.03 10.13 -14.72
N SER A 169 11.66 9.86 -13.57
CA SER A 169 12.72 8.86 -13.46
C SER A 169 12.19 7.44 -13.70
N LYS A 170 12.98 6.64 -14.41
CA LYS A 170 12.57 5.29 -14.85
C LYS A 170 13.14 4.24 -13.91
N ARG A 171 12.30 3.29 -13.49
CA ARG A 171 12.76 2.17 -12.68
C ARG A 171 13.72 1.28 -13.49
N ILE A 172 14.81 0.86 -12.83
CA ILE A 172 15.75 -0.14 -13.35
C ILE A 172 15.84 -1.31 -12.36
N ALA A 173 16.32 -2.47 -12.82
CA ALA A 173 16.41 -3.66 -11.99
C ALA A 173 17.44 -3.49 -10.85
N ALA A 174 18.60 -2.91 -11.17
CA ALA A 174 19.65 -2.57 -10.23
C ALA A 174 20.51 -1.45 -10.82
N VAL A 175 21.15 -0.67 -9.96
CA VAL A 175 22.20 0.27 -10.38
C VAL A 175 23.42 -0.49 -10.93
N PRO A 176 24.19 0.07 -11.89
CA PRO A 176 25.39 -0.57 -12.43
C PRO A 176 26.45 -0.82 -11.36
N SER A 177 27.33 -1.81 -11.57
CA SER A 177 28.44 -2.10 -10.64
C SER A 177 29.45 -0.96 -10.48
N THR A 178 29.50 -0.05 -11.45
CA THR A 178 30.32 1.17 -11.40
C THR A 178 29.69 2.30 -10.60
N TRP A 179 28.46 2.13 -10.11
CA TRP A 179 27.76 3.12 -9.32
C TRP A 179 28.43 3.27 -7.95
N GLN A 180 28.66 4.51 -7.54
CA GLN A 180 29.17 4.85 -6.22
C GLN A 180 28.28 5.95 -5.61
N PRO A 181 27.87 5.81 -4.34
CA PRO A 181 27.08 6.83 -3.66
C PRO A 181 27.93 8.08 -3.46
N ALA A 182 27.43 9.23 -3.93
CA ALA A 182 28.12 10.52 -3.80
C ALA A 182 27.32 11.53 -2.98
N VAL A 183 25.99 11.50 -3.11
CA VAL A 183 25.10 12.43 -2.41
C VAL A 183 23.87 11.71 -1.90
N SER A 184 23.40 12.11 -0.73
CA SER A 184 22.13 11.68 -0.17
C SER A 184 21.19 12.87 -0.07
N ILE A 185 19.94 12.71 -0.47
CA ILE A 185 18.89 13.72 -0.28
C ILE A 185 17.77 13.09 0.54
N GLU A 186 17.51 13.69 1.69
CA GLU A 186 16.33 13.37 2.50
C GLU A 186 15.19 14.27 2.07
N LEU A 187 14.15 13.68 1.49
CA LEU A 187 12.93 14.35 1.10
C LEU A 187 11.88 14.16 2.19
N ARG A 188 11.41 15.27 2.75
CA ARG A 188 10.20 15.34 3.57
C ARG A 188 9.09 15.98 2.76
N GLN A 189 7.92 15.36 2.71
CA GLN A 189 6.78 15.84 1.94
C GLN A 189 5.47 15.49 2.64
N GLU A 190 4.42 16.23 2.33
CA GLU A 190 3.09 15.73 2.59
C GLU A 190 2.76 14.61 1.59
N HIS A 191 2.28 13.49 2.11
CA HIS A 191 1.80 12.39 1.31
C HIS A 191 0.62 11.74 2.03
N GLU A 192 -0.35 11.27 1.26
CA GLU A 192 -1.50 10.50 1.73
C GLU A 192 -1.09 9.21 2.49
N GLN A 193 0.17 8.78 2.30
CA GLN A 193 0.74 7.60 2.92
C GLN A 193 1.90 8.01 3.81
N GLU A 194 1.82 7.67 5.08
CA GLU A 194 2.87 8.00 6.06
C GLU A 194 4.24 7.46 5.65
N ARG A 195 4.29 6.25 5.08
CA ARG A 195 5.51 5.60 4.58
C ARG A 195 6.24 6.36 3.46
N PHE A 196 5.60 7.35 2.84
CA PHE A 196 6.19 8.16 1.77
C PHE A 196 6.40 9.63 2.18
N ARG A 197 6.10 9.99 3.44
CA ARG A 197 6.35 11.34 3.95
C ARG A 197 7.83 11.64 4.11
N GLU A 198 8.62 10.61 4.41
CA GLU A 198 10.07 10.70 4.52
C GLU A 198 10.71 9.69 3.57
N LEU A 199 11.49 10.17 2.62
CA LEU A 199 12.18 9.35 1.63
C LEU A 199 13.65 9.72 1.63
N GLN A 200 14.51 8.71 1.54
CA GLN A 200 15.93 8.92 1.36
C GLN A 200 16.34 8.46 -0.03
N PHE A 201 16.98 9.35 -0.76
CA PHE A 201 17.47 9.08 -2.10
C PHE A 201 18.99 9.23 -2.13
N ILE A 202 19.68 8.31 -2.78
CA ILE A 202 21.14 8.34 -2.91
C ILE A 202 21.49 8.32 -4.39
N TRP A 203 22.27 9.29 -4.86
CA TRP A 203 22.72 9.39 -6.25
C TRP A 203 24.22 9.16 -6.40
N ASP A 204 24.61 8.83 -7.63
CA ASP A 204 25.99 8.99 -8.08
C ASP A 204 26.39 10.45 -8.30
N GLU A 205 27.68 10.68 -8.51
CA GLU A 205 28.26 12.01 -8.75
C GLU A 205 27.66 12.72 -9.99
N GLN A 206 27.14 11.95 -10.94
CA GLN A 206 26.57 12.47 -12.18
C GLN A 206 25.06 12.73 -12.10
N GLY A 207 24.42 12.36 -10.99
CA GLY A 207 22.97 12.39 -10.81
C GLY A 207 22.22 11.42 -11.74
N ARG A 208 22.89 10.41 -12.32
CA ARG A 208 22.33 9.53 -13.34
C ARG A 208 21.53 8.39 -12.74
N TYR A 209 22.10 7.68 -11.78
CA TYR A 209 21.43 6.56 -11.12
C TYR A 209 21.19 6.90 -9.66
N LEU A 210 20.04 6.45 -9.17
CA LEU A 210 19.64 6.66 -7.80
C LEU A 210 19.07 5.41 -7.17
N THR A 211 19.26 5.30 -5.86
CA THR A 211 18.54 4.36 -5.03
C THR A 211 17.58 5.13 -4.11
N LEU A 212 16.33 4.69 -4.08
CA LEU A 212 15.32 5.17 -3.14
C LEU A 212 15.21 4.15 -2.00
N PHE A 213 15.35 4.64 -0.78
CA PHE A 213 15.16 3.86 0.44
C PHE A 213 13.89 4.33 1.16
N ASN A 214 13.00 3.37 1.47
CA ASN A 214 11.76 3.61 2.19
C ASN A 214 11.68 2.88 3.55
N GLY A 215 12.83 2.57 4.15
CA GLY A 215 12.93 1.88 5.44
C GLY A 215 13.27 0.40 5.34
N GLU A 216 12.55 -0.37 4.51
CA GLU A 216 12.79 -1.81 4.35
C GLU A 216 13.17 -2.22 2.93
N THR A 217 12.79 -1.43 1.94
CA THR A 217 13.03 -1.76 0.53
C THR A 217 13.87 -0.70 -0.15
N THR A 218 14.81 -1.16 -0.98
CA THR A 218 15.61 -0.32 -1.86
C THR A 218 15.11 -0.49 -3.29
N TYR A 219 14.80 0.63 -3.94
CA TYR A 219 14.41 0.67 -5.34
C TYR A 219 15.47 1.41 -6.15
N SER A 220 15.75 0.96 -7.37
CA SER A 220 16.74 1.60 -8.25
C SER A 220 16.04 2.31 -9.41
N PHE A 221 16.49 3.53 -9.71
CA PHE A 221 15.98 4.32 -10.83
C PHE A 221 17.13 4.95 -11.63
N GLU A 222 16.88 5.19 -12.92
CA GLU A 222 17.66 6.08 -13.76
C GLU A 222 16.93 7.43 -13.85
N SER A 223 17.63 8.49 -13.47
CA SER A 223 17.12 9.86 -13.49
C SER A 223 16.79 10.31 -14.91
N SER A 224 15.74 11.14 -15.04
CA SER A 224 15.40 11.79 -16.31
C SER A 224 16.52 12.74 -16.79
N GLU A 225 16.54 13.05 -18.09
CA GLU A 225 17.52 13.99 -18.63
C GLU A 225 17.36 15.41 -18.04
N ALA A 226 16.10 15.83 -17.86
CA ALA A 226 15.75 17.10 -17.22
C ALA A 226 16.28 17.15 -15.78
N PHE A 227 16.12 16.08 -15.01
CA PHE A 227 16.65 16.01 -13.65
C PHE A 227 18.17 16.14 -13.64
N ARG A 228 18.88 15.39 -14.50
CA ARG A 228 20.36 15.43 -14.57
C ARG A 228 20.89 16.82 -14.90
N ALA A 229 20.19 17.59 -15.74
CA ALA A 229 20.58 18.97 -16.07
C ALA A 229 20.52 19.87 -14.83
N ILE A 230 19.41 19.82 -14.09
CA ILE A 230 19.21 20.64 -12.88
C ILE A 230 20.15 20.17 -11.76
N PHE A 231 20.31 18.85 -11.59
CA PHE A 231 21.21 18.27 -10.61
C PHE A 231 22.66 18.76 -10.77
N LYS A 232 23.17 18.78 -12.02
CA LYS A 232 24.52 19.30 -12.30
C LYS A 232 24.67 20.79 -11.96
N GLN A 233 23.62 21.57 -12.14
CA GLN A 233 23.63 23.00 -11.86
C GLN A 233 23.53 23.29 -10.36
N LYS A 234 22.68 22.55 -9.64
CA LYS A 234 22.28 22.87 -8.26
C LYS A 234 22.92 21.99 -7.20
N ILE A 235 23.01 20.69 -7.44
CA ILE A 235 23.46 19.72 -6.44
C ILE A 235 24.97 19.47 -6.53
N LYS A 236 25.49 19.32 -7.75
CA LYS A 236 26.92 19.03 -7.97
C LYS A 236 27.90 20.02 -7.29
N PRO A 237 27.63 21.34 -7.22
CA PRO A 237 28.51 22.28 -6.52
C PRO A 237 28.76 21.91 -5.05
N TYR A 238 27.80 21.25 -4.38
CA TYR A 238 27.95 20.81 -2.99
C TYR A 238 28.84 19.57 -2.83
N LEU A 239 29.10 18.83 -3.92
CA LEU A 239 29.95 17.64 -3.92
C LEU A 239 31.44 17.97 -4.07
N SER A 240 31.75 19.15 -4.60
CA SER A 240 33.12 19.56 -4.95
C SER A 240 33.78 20.45 -3.88
N ALA A 241 33.04 20.79 -2.82
CA ALA A 241 33.53 21.60 -1.71
C ALA A 241 34.36 20.81 -0.66
N GLU A 242 34.73 19.55 -0.95
CA GLU A 242 35.59 18.70 -0.11
C GLU A 242 37.10 18.83 -0.44
N LEU A 243 37.52 19.90 -1.12
CA LEU A 243 38.93 20.20 -1.39
C LEU A 243 39.45 21.38 -0.54
#